data_AF-A0A560MAF8-F1
#
_entry.id   AF-A0A560MAF8-F1
#
_cell.length_a   1.000
_cell.length_b   1.000
_cell.length_c   1.000
_cell.angle_alpha   90.00
_cell.angle_beta   90.00
_cell.angle_gamma   90.00
#
_symmetry.space_group_name_H-M   'P 1'
#
loop_
_entity.id
_entity.type
_entity.pdbx_description
1 polymer ?
#
loop_
_entity_poly.entity_id
_entity_poly.type
_entity_poly.pdbx_seq_one_letter_code
_entity_poly.pdbx_strand_id
1 'polypeptide(L)'
;MQQLSMLDLMMPPPPPVVDAPIWLQTNLDKSGWSWGKIGIMANGDSTWSINTGDSVGGYCGHGGPFWGNHASFKDALTAAVKIMHGRWADISVRMNDSCCQESHRRVARKGLDWLASIEAEYGVSH
;
A
#
# COMPACT_ATOMS: atom_id res chain seq x y z
N MET A 1 -47.49 -7.15 -7.01
CA MET A 1 -46.92 -6.70 -8.29
C MET A 1 -46.55 -5.23 -8.13
N GLN A 2 -45.27 -4.90 -7.97
CA GLN A 2 -44.80 -3.51 -8.01
C GLN A 2 -44.64 -3.11 -9.47
N GLN A 3 -45.35 -2.06 -9.86
CA GLN A 3 -45.30 -1.46 -11.19
C GLN A 3 -44.04 -0.61 -11.27
N LEU A 4 -43.01 -1.12 -11.93
CA LEU A 4 -41.80 -0.36 -12.29
C LEU A 4 -42.23 0.86 -13.13
N SER A 5 -41.89 2.06 -12.65
CA SER A 5 -42.26 3.30 -13.31
C SER A 5 -41.32 3.55 -14.51
N MET A 6 -41.84 4.14 -15.58
CA MET A 6 -41.03 4.50 -16.77
C MET A 6 -39.94 5.56 -16.47
N LEU A 7 -39.87 6.08 -15.25
CA LEU A 7 -38.78 6.95 -14.77
C LEU A 7 -37.48 6.18 -14.52
N ASP A 8 -37.53 4.88 -14.20
CA ASP A 8 -36.33 4.04 -14.01
C ASP A 8 -35.60 3.74 -15.33
N LEU A 9 -36.25 3.93 -16.48
CA LEU A 9 -35.70 3.71 -17.83
C LEU A 9 -34.93 4.92 -18.40
N MET A 10 -34.99 6.07 -17.72
CA MET A 10 -34.40 7.35 -18.18
C MET A 10 -33.21 7.79 -17.32
N MET A 11 -32.82 7.00 -16.32
CA MET A 11 -31.57 7.28 -15.61
C MET A 11 -30.40 6.91 -16.51
N PRO A 12 -29.48 7.85 -16.82
CA PRO A 12 -28.21 7.46 -17.38
C PRO A 12 -27.58 6.42 -16.44
N PRO A 13 -26.93 5.37 -16.98
CA PRO A 13 -26.21 4.42 -16.14
C PRO A 13 -25.29 5.20 -15.21
N PRO A 14 -25.17 4.81 -13.93
CA PRO A 14 -24.26 5.48 -13.03
C PRO A 14 -22.90 5.56 -13.73
N PRO A 15 -22.23 6.74 -13.69
CA PRO A 15 -20.92 6.87 -14.31
C PRO A 15 -20.04 5.71 -13.82
N PRO A 16 -19.24 5.08 -14.70
CA PRO A 16 -18.43 3.94 -14.33
C PRO A 16 -17.66 4.29 -13.06
N VAL A 17 -17.79 3.45 -12.03
CA VAL A 17 -17.07 3.60 -10.78
C VAL A 17 -15.59 3.58 -11.17
N VAL A 18 -14.94 4.72 -11.05
CA VAL A 18 -13.50 4.87 -11.23
C VAL A 18 -12.85 3.77 -10.39
N ASP A 19 -12.02 2.94 -11.01
CA ASP A 19 -11.56 1.63 -10.51
C ASP A 19 -11.39 1.59 -8.98
N ALA A 20 -12.06 0.62 -8.34
CA ALA A 20 -12.06 0.50 -6.90
C ALA A 20 -10.63 0.54 -6.33
N PRO A 21 -10.40 1.22 -5.19
CA PRO A 21 -9.10 1.28 -4.55
C PRO A 21 -8.44 -0.10 -4.43
N ILE A 22 -7.15 -0.18 -4.80
CA ILE A 22 -6.34 -1.37 -4.53
C ILE A 22 -5.74 -1.22 -3.14
N TRP A 23 -5.96 -2.23 -2.29
CA TRP A 23 -5.39 -2.33 -0.96
C TRP A 23 -4.58 -3.60 -0.84
N LEU A 24 -3.26 -3.46 -0.72
CA LEU A 24 -2.31 -4.52 -0.47
C LEU A 24 -1.90 -4.46 0.99
N GLN A 25 -2.03 -5.56 1.72
CA GLN A 25 -1.62 -5.63 3.12
C GLN A 25 -0.97 -6.97 3.42
N THR A 26 0.03 -6.96 4.30
CA THR A 26 0.67 -8.17 4.81
C THR A 26 0.87 -8.11 6.32
N ASN A 27 0.75 -9.28 6.97
CA ASN A 27 1.20 -9.48 8.35
C ASN A 27 2.59 -10.12 8.33
N LEU A 28 3.55 -9.49 8.98
CA LEU A 28 4.97 -9.88 8.97
C LEU A 28 5.37 -10.74 10.19
N ASP A 29 4.52 -10.75 11.21
CA ASP A 29 4.61 -11.61 12.38
C ASP A 29 3.28 -12.30 12.71
N LYS A 30 3.34 -13.29 13.61
CA LYS A 30 2.17 -14.06 14.03
C LYS A 30 1.24 -13.27 14.95
N SER A 31 1.77 -12.27 15.65
CA SER A 31 1.03 -11.49 16.64
C SER A 31 0.23 -10.36 15.99
N GLY A 32 0.50 -10.02 14.73
CA GLY A 32 -0.13 -8.91 14.01
C GLY A 32 0.42 -7.53 14.40
N TRP A 33 1.51 -7.49 15.17
CA TRP A 33 2.14 -6.24 15.61
C TRP A 33 3.02 -5.66 14.52
N SER A 34 3.50 -6.50 13.61
CA SER A 34 4.29 -6.08 12.46
C SER A 34 3.52 -6.32 11.17
N TRP A 35 3.36 -5.27 10.37
CA TRP A 35 2.54 -5.30 9.16
C TRP A 35 3.00 -4.22 8.17
N GLY A 36 2.60 -4.35 6.92
CA GLY A 36 2.75 -3.32 5.89
C GLY A 36 1.47 -3.17 5.08
N LYS A 37 1.18 -1.95 4.62
CA LYS A 37 0.04 -1.65 3.76
C LYS A 37 0.42 -0.69 2.64
N ILE A 38 -0.17 -0.90 1.46
CA ILE A 38 -0.13 -0.01 0.31
C ILE A 38 -1.56 0.12 -0.22
N GLY A 39 -2.06 1.35 -0.30
CA GLY A 39 -3.32 1.73 -0.91
C GLY A 39 -3.08 2.59 -2.13
N ILE A 40 -3.75 2.27 -3.25
CA ILE A 40 -3.69 3.04 -4.50
C ILE A 40 -5.13 3.37 -4.93
N MET A 41 -5.40 4.65 -5.20
CA MET A 41 -6.77 5.15 -5.46
C MET A 41 -6.77 6.10 -6.66
N ALA A 42 -7.71 5.93 -7.59
CA ALA A 42 -7.93 6.91 -8.64
C ALA A 42 -8.62 8.17 -8.07
N ASN A 43 -8.17 9.36 -8.47
CA ASN A 43 -8.70 10.64 -7.97
C ASN A 43 -9.91 11.16 -8.77
N GLY A 44 -10.24 10.52 -9.90
CA GLY A 44 -11.31 10.95 -10.80
C GLY A 44 -10.91 12.04 -11.82
N ASP A 45 -9.69 12.55 -11.74
CA ASP A 45 -9.11 13.56 -12.65
C ASP A 45 -7.97 12.99 -13.53
N SER A 46 -7.98 11.67 -13.76
CA SER A 46 -6.91 10.89 -14.40
C SER A 46 -5.60 10.82 -13.61
N THR A 47 -5.59 11.23 -12.35
CA THR A 47 -4.45 11.06 -11.44
C THR A 47 -4.72 10.00 -10.36
N TRP A 48 -3.67 9.60 -9.66
CA TRP A 48 -3.69 8.49 -8.71
C TRP A 48 -3.03 8.88 -7.38
N SER A 49 -3.66 8.51 -6.27
CA SER A 49 -3.18 8.75 -4.92
C SER A 49 -2.61 7.50 -4.27
N ILE A 50 -1.57 7.68 -3.44
CA ILE A 50 -1.00 6.63 -2.58
C ILE A 50 -1.42 6.79 -1.11
N ASN A 51 -1.52 5.67 -0.40
CA ASN A 51 -1.63 5.58 1.06
C ASN A 51 -0.78 4.41 1.55
N THR A 52 0.40 4.68 2.09
CA THR A 52 1.26 3.62 2.64
C THR A 52 1.37 3.70 4.15
N GLY A 53 1.68 2.57 4.79
CA GLY A 53 2.01 2.55 6.21
C GLY A 53 2.58 1.21 6.64
N ASP A 54 3.28 1.20 7.75
CA ASP A 54 3.82 -0.02 8.34
C ASP A 54 3.91 0.06 9.86
N SER A 55 4.03 -1.12 10.46
CA SER A 55 4.50 -1.27 11.82
C SER A 55 5.55 -2.36 11.89
N VAL A 56 6.59 -2.12 12.68
CA VAL A 56 7.59 -3.12 13.08
C VAL A 56 7.54 -3.16 14.60
N GLY A 57 6.92 -4.21 15.16
CA GLY A 57 6.62 -4.28 16.58
C GLY A 57 7.87 -4.11 17.45
N GLY A 58 7.86 -3.11 18.34
CA GLY A 58 8.97 -2.80 19.24
C GLY A 58 10.08 -1.91 18.65
N TYR A 59 10.00 -1.53 17.37
CA TYR A 59 10.93 -0.59 16.74
C TYR A 59 10.54 0.86 17.06
N CYS A 60 11.51 1.73 17.37
CA CYS A 60 11.27 3.13 17.77
C CYS A 60 10.61 4.03 16.71
N GLY A 61 10.43 3.56 15.47
CA GLY A 61 9.81 4.35 14.41
C GLY A 61 8.67 3.61 13.74
N HIS A 62 7.60 4.31 13.37
CA HIS A 62 6.56 3.84 12.46
C HIS A 62 6.66 4.59 11.14
N GLY A 63 6.20 4.01 10.03
CA GLY A 63 6.23 4.65 8.72
C GLY A 63 4.82 4.98 8.27
N GLY A 64 4.72 6.10 7.56
CA GLY A 64 3.47 6.62 7.07
C GLY A 64 2.54 7.19 8.15
N PRO A 65 1.36 7.70 7.76
CA PRO A 65 0.84 7.64 6.38
C PRO A 65 1.59 8.57 5.43
N PHE A 66 2.01 8.04 4.27
CA PHE A 66 2.54 8.83 3.17
C PHE A 66 1.48 9.01 2.09
N TRP A 67 1.41 10.21 1.53
CA TRP A 67 0.43 10.62 0.52
C TRP A 67 1.16 11.28 -0.65
N GLY A 68 0.62 11.13 -1.85
CA GLY A 68 1.19 11.69 -3.07
C GLY A 68 0.22 11.56 -4.23
N ASN A 69 0.35 12.44 -5.22
CA ASN A 69 -0.44 12.41 -6.45
C ASN A 69 0.44 12.05 -7.65
N HIS A 70 -0.03 11.15 -8.51
CA HIS A 70 0.76 10.51 -9.56
C HIS A 70 -0.02 10.45 -10.89
N ALA A 71 0.71 10.53 -12.00
CA ALA A 71 0.12 10.57 -13.35
C ALA A 71 -0.52 9.25 -13.77
N SER A 72 -0.14 8.13 -13.16
CA SER A 72 -0.68 6.80 -13.48
C SER A 72 -0.70 5.89 -12.26
N PHE A 73 -1.49 4.81 -12.35
CA PHE A 73 -1.48 3.73 -11.37
C PHE A 73 -0.08 3.16 -11.16
N LYS A 74 0.66 2.93 -12.25
CA LYS A 74 2.00 2.35 -12.21
C LYS A 74 2.99 3.28 -11.49
N ASP A 75 2.90 4.58 -11.72
CA ASP A 75 3.74 5.58 -11.04
C ASP A 75 3.41 5.66 -9.54
N ALA A 76 2.12 5.62 -9.19
CA ALA A 76 1.67 5.59 -7.80
C ALA A 76 2.20 4.35 -7.08
N LEU A 77 2.00 3.16 -7.65
CA LEU A 77 2.44 1.91 -7.05
C LEU A 77 3.97 1.85 -6.95
N THR A 78 4.70 2.30 -7.98
CA THR A 78 6.16 2.40 -7.97
C THR A 78 6.64 3.29 -6.82
N ALA A 79 6.03 4.46 -6.65
CA ALA A 79 6.37 5.37 -5.56
C ALA A 79 6.07 4.76 -4.18
N ALA A 80 4.93 4.09 -4.03
CA ALA A 80 4.55 3.43 -2.79
C ALA A 80 5.54 2.31 -2.40
N VAL A 81 5.90 1.45 -3.35
CA VAL A 81 6.90 0.39 -3.16
C VAL A 81 8.25 0.99 -2.79
N LYS A 82 8.71 2.03 -3.48
CA LYS A 82 9.99 2.71 -3.20
C LYS A 82 10.06 3.29 -1.79
N ILE A 83 8.99 3.96 -1.33
CA ILE A 83 8.90 4.52 0.03
C ILE A 83 9.03 3.43 1.09
N MET A 84 8.25 2.35 0.94
CA MET A 84 8.26 1.22 1.87
C MET A 84 9.61 0.50 1.85
N HIS A 85 10.17 0.29 0.64
CA HIS A 85 11.45 -0.38 0.45
C HIS A 85 12.58 0.38 1.14
N GLY A 86 12.74 1.69 0.89
CA GLY A 86 13.84 2.47 1.48
C GLY A 86 13.86 2.38 3.01
N ARG A 87 12.69 2.48 3.63
CA ARG A 87 12.55 2.36 5.08
C ARG A 87 12.92 0.97 5.61
N TRP A 88 12.39 -0.10 5.01
CA TRP A 88 12.68 -1.46 5.48
C TRP A 88 14.10 -1.90 5.12
N ALA A 89 14.67 -1.42 4.03
CA ALA A 89 16.08 -1.60 3.68
C ALA A 89 16.98 -1.01 4.78
N ASP A 90 16.72 0.24 5.19
CA ASP A 90 17.45 0.89 6.30
C ASP A 90 17.35 0.09 7.60
N ILE A 91 16.14 -0.35 7.98
CA ILE A 91 15.95 -1.17 9.19
C ILE A 91 16.75 -2.47 9.05
N SER A 92 16.68 -3.14 7.90
CA SER A 92 17.24 -4.49 7.70
C SER A 92 18.75 -4.60 7.89
N VAL A 93 19.48 -3.49 7.74
CA VAL A 93 20.94 -3.42 7.85
C VAL A 93 21.42 -2.60 9.06
N ARG A 94 20.51 -1.92 9.76
CA ARG A 94 20.85 -1.08 10.92
C ARG A 94 21.48 -1.92 12.03
N MET A 95 22.58 -1.43 12.61
CA MET A 95 23.27 -2.06 13.75
C MET A 95 22.35 -2.21 14.96
N ASN A 96 22.68 -3.12 15.87
CA ASN A 96 21.97 -3.24 17.14
C ASN A 96 22.13 -1.96 17.97
N ASP A 97 21.01 -1.37 18.37
CA ASP A 97 20.96 -0.24 19.29
C ASP A 97 19.68 -0.33 20.15
N SER A 98 19.42 0.67 20.99
CA SER A 98 18.23 0.71 21.84
C SER A 98 16.91 0.68 21.05
N CYS A 99 16.94 0.93 19.75
CA CYS A 99 15.79 1.02 18.86
C CYS A 99 15.71 -0.12 17.84
N CYS A 100 16.82 -0.68 17.40
CA CYS A 100 16.91 -1.73 16.39
C CYS A 100 17.51 -3.01 16.97
N GLN A 101 16.74 -4.09 16.88
CA GLN A 101 17.13 -5.42 17.31
C GLN A 101 17.06 -6.39 16.13
N GLU A 102 17.68 -7.56 16.25
CA GLU A 102 17.65 -8.59 15.20
C GLU A 102 16.23 -9.03 14.83
N SER A 103 15.31 -9.01 15.79
CA SER A 103 13.88 -9.25 15.53
C SER A 103 13.30 -8.24 14.54
N HIS A 104 13.63 -6.96 14.68
CA HIS A 104 13.17 -5.88 13.79
C HIS A 104 13.74 -6.06 12.39
N ARG A 105 15.05 -6.36 12.28
CA ARG A 105 15.70 -6.64 10.99
C ARG A 105 15.09 -7.82 10.25
N ARG A 106 14.79 -8.90 10.98
CA ARG A 106 14.13 -10.09 10.40
C ARG A 106 12.74 -9.75 9.86
N VAL A 107 11.97 -8.94 10.59
CA VAL A 107 10.65 -8.46 10.13
C VAL A 107 10.80 -7.58 8.88
N ALA A 108 11.75 -6.64 8.89
CA ALA A 108 12.00 -5.77 7.75
C ALA A 108 12.38 -6.57 6.49
N ARG A 109 13.22 -7.61 6.60
CA ARG A 109 13.54 -8.49 5.47
C ARG A 109 12.33 -9.22 4.90
N LYS A 110 11.41 -9.71 5.74
CA LYS A 110 10.13 -10.27 5.26
C LYS A 110 9.28 -9.22 4.54
N GLY A 111 9.34 -7.97 5.01
CA GLY A 111 8.72 -6.85 4.32
C GLY A 111 9.31 -6.64 2.93
N LEU A 112 10.63 -6.68 2.80
CA LEU A 112 11.32 -6.61 1.51
C LEU A 112 10.92 -7.76 0.58
N ASP A 113 10.83 -8.99 1.08
CA ASP A 113 10.37 -10.14 0.30
C ASP A 113 8.92 -9.95 -0.20
N TRP A 114 8.04 -9.38 0.62
CA TRP A 114 6.69 -9.03 0.21
C TRP A 114 6.67 -7.94 -0.86
N LEU A 115 7.49 -6.89 -0.75
CA LEU A 115 7.60 -5.87 -1.79
C LEU A 115 8.10 -6.46 -3.11
N ALA A 116 9.09 -7.36 -3.07
CA ALA A 116 9.57 -8.04 -4.27
C ALA A 116 8.45 -8.86 -4.97
N SER A 117 7.52 -9.43 -4.20
CA SER A 117 6.35 -10.11 -4.79
C SER A 117 5.39 -9.14 -5.51
N ILE A 118 5.19 -7.94 -4.96
CA ILE A 118 4.38 -6.88 -5.60
C ILE A 118 5.06 -6.39 -6.87
N GLU A 119 6.39 -6.21 -6.84
CA GLU A 119 7.17 -5.81 -8.02
C GLU A 119 7.02 -6.80 -9.16
N ALA A 120 7.12 -8.09 -8.85
CA ALA A 120 6.93 -9.15 -9.83
C ALA A 120 5.48 -9.20 -10.36
N GLU A 121 4.48 -9.04 -9.50
CA GLU A 121 3.05 -9.11 -9.88
C GLU A 121 2.62 -7.94 -10.77
N TYR A 122 3.04 -6.72 -10.43
CA TYR A 122 2.57 -5.50 -11.08
C TYR A 122 3.59 -4.90 -12.06
N GLY A 123 4.77 -5.50 -12.21
CA GLY A 123 5.83 -5.03 -13.11
C GLY A 123 6.36 -3.64 -12.75
N VAL A 124 6.48 -3.35 -11.45
CA VAL A 124 7.05 -2.11 -10.87
C VAL A 124 8.41 -2.39 -10.22
N SER A 125 9.17 -1.35 -9.88
CA SER A 125 10.48 -1.49 -9.22
C SER A 125 10.82 -0.27 -8.36
N HIS A 126 11.39 -0.48 -7.18
CA HIS A 126 11.87 0.58 -6.28
C HIS A 126 13.10 1.36 -6.80
#